data_AF-A0A4S9D332-F1
#
_entry.id   AF-A0A4S9D332-F1
#
_cell.length_a   1.000
_cell.length_b   1.000
_cell.length_c   1.000
_cell.angle_alpha   90.00
_cell.angle_beta   90.00
_cell.angle_gamma   90.00
#
_symmetry.space_group_name_H-M   'P 1'
#
loop_
_entity.id
_entity.type
_entity.pdbx_description
1 polymer ?
#
loop_
_entity_poly.entity_id
_entity_poly.type
_entity_poly.pdbx_seq_one_letter_code
_entity_poly.pdbx_strand_id
1 'polypeptide(L)'
;MMVNGRRSRPSPSPMDNSSSQEGEQKLANLTWIMITDPSQSKDKEMMRNVRIQVMNDYLTKERRNPNSKDARVRHRGRRDRTPINTTPEARKRPGLSTMRSHSPRARDSVIDLTLPSEEETYQEIEEESTEDAHMAILTRGVASKVQLAGIGAKLDVFSATPKFHGEQHIDVCMLKHNCTTYFGSQAMCKRWAPLLFAGRAAFLSTLCISSAYLDMMQMDFSHVTTSNTIESVRTLTVREHTVKLIGERLSDPVTCCNDGNIVSVLHFLYGEMIVACDQALHWHEEGLHTMVEYRGGLDQLGGDGVLAAMVTIEVFELSIFRETRPRQEYLDYACYISNSSKRGSEIPESPLYYPTGLHHTLGRTRRCDEETLDLINFTRDLTQVVLDLQNASSTGSSPLGRYGPHTARRIYTEQEIRALNQKKSNVTTQIVALEARGDPVYEATRLCARLYATAVHCNQPFSVTARNFPTQRGVSSIVIQIRNCLLRTDMSNCWDSMVGILFWCTLVTGAACNDPDDHDVEVLATKKWMVALAIRCSILLTFQHTDAVIRTLRTVLAVQGVLRGAAGGQEVWAHTPGGF
;
A
#
# COMPACT_ATOMS: atom_id res chain seq x y z
N MET A 1 -21.95 -8.66 -50.73
CA MET A 1 -21.35 -7.38 -51.19
C MET A 1 -20.83 -6.62 -49.97
N MET A 2 -19.68 -5.98 -50.06
CA MET A 2 -19.15 -5.09 -49.01
C MET A 2 -19.60 -3.66 -49.24
N VAL A 3 -19.88 -2.89 -48.16
CA VAL A 3 -20.16 -1.45 -48.22
C VAL A 3 -19.25 -0.74 -47.22
N ASN A 4 -18.28 0.03 -47.73
CA ASN A 4 -17.27 0.71 -46.91
C ASN A 4 -17.80 2.05 -46.37
N GLY A 5 -18.33 2.05 -45.14
CA GLY A 5 -18.76 3.25 -44.44
C GLY A 5 -17.63 4.05 -43.80
N ARG A 6 -16.77 4.72 -44.59
CA ARG A 6 -15.81 5.70 -44.06
C ARG A 6 -16.56 6.91 -43.48
N ARG A 7 -16.61 7.05 -42.15
CA ARG A 7 -16.96 8.33 -41.49
C ARG A 7 -15.69 9.14 -41.23
N SER A 8 -15.70 10.40 -41.65
CA SER A 8 -14.63 11.37 -41.41
C SER A 8 -14.56 11.77 -39.92
N ARG A 9 -13.35 12.01 -39.43
CA ARG A 9 -13.14 12.72 -38.15
C ARG A 9 -13.45 14.22 -38.34
N PRO A 10 -14.04 14.93 -37.36
CA PRO A 10 -14.04 16.38 -37.34
C PRO A 10 -12.62 16.90 -37.10
N SER A 11 -12.29 18.08 -37.65
CA SER A 11 -11.08 18.81 -37.29
C SER A 11 -11.18 19.38 -35.88
N PRO A 12 -10.08 19.50 -35.12
CA PRO A 12 -10.08 20.19 -33.83
C PRO A 12 -10.28 21.70 -34.03
N SER A 13 -11.14 22.29 -33.21
CA SER A 13 -11.24 23.75 -33.05
C SER A 13 -9.98 24.31 -32.36
N PRO A 14 -9.66 25.60 -32.50
CA PRO A 14 -8.58 26.24 -31.74
C PRO A 14 -8.79 26.08 -30.23
N MET A 15 -7.72 25.78 -29.49
CA MET A 15 -7.79 25.61 -28.04
C MET A 15 -7.98 26.95 -27.32
N ASP A 16 -8.81 26.94 -26.29
CA ASP A 16 -9.01 28.08 -25.39
C ASP A 16 -7.90 28.06 -24.32
N ASN A 17 -6.99 29.05 -24.35
CA ASN A 17 -5.77 29.11 -23.52
C ASN A 17 -6.03 29.44 -22.03
N SER A 18 -7.28 29.38 -21.59
CA SER A 18 -7.72 29.70 -20.22
C SER A 18 -7.54 28.52 -19.24
N SER A 19 -7.68 27.27 -19.71
CA SER A 19 -7.68 26.08 -18.84
C SER A 19 -6.31 25.71 -18.26
N SER A 20 -5.22 25.94 -18.99
CA SER A 20 -3.86 25.66 -18.55
C SER A 20 -3.45 26.52 -17.35
N GLN A 21 -3.78 27.82 -17.37
CA GLN A 21 -3.45 28.73 -16.26
C GLN A 21 -4.21 28.39 -14.97
N GLU A 22 -5.42 27.83 -15.04
CA GLU A 22 -6.13 27.35 -13.84
C GLU A 22 -5.52 26.04 -13.29
N GLY A 23 -5.00 25.16 -14.15
CA GLY A 23 -4.24 23.98 -13.74
C GLY A 23 -2.93 24.34 -13.01
N GLU A 24 -2.14 25.24 -13.61
CA GLU A 24 -0.88 25.74 -13.03
C GLU A 24 -1.11 26.48 -11.70
N GLN A 25 -2.20 27.26 -11.57
CA GLN A 25 -2.54 27.92 -10.30
C GLN A 25 -3.07 26.96 -9.22
N LYS A 26 -3.65 25.81 -9.58
CA LYS A 26 -3.97 24.76 -8.59
C LYS A 26 -2.69 24.17 -8.00
N LEU A 27 -1.72 23.83 -8.85
CA LEU A 27 -0.43 23.28 -8.42
C LEU A 27 0.29 24.19 -7.42
N ALA A 28 0.38 25.48 -7.73
CA ALA A 28 1.08 26.45 -6.88
C ALA A 28 0.49 26.61 -5.45
N ASN A 29 -0.75 26.15 -5.23
CA ASN A 29 -1.39 26.12 -3.91
C ASN A 29 -1.23 24.77 -3.18
N LEU A 30 -0.90 23.67 -3.87
CA LEU A 30 -0.75 22.36 -3.26
C LEU A 30 0.57 22.26 -2.47
N THR A 31 0.48 21.79 -1.23
CA THR A 31 1.65 21.42 -0.42
C THR A 31 1.58 19.94 -0.14
N TRP A 32 2.56 19.19 -0.67
CA TRP A 32 2.67 17.77 -0.44
C TRP A 32 3.29 17.52 0.94
N ILE A 33 2.58 16.75 1.77
CA ILE A 33 3.00 16.42 3.14
C ILE A 33 3.25 14.91 3.16
N MET A 34 4.53 14.52 3.16
CA MET A 34 4.96 13.13 3.31
C MET A 34 5.39 12.92 4.76
N ILE A 35 4.88 11.88 5.41
CA ILE A 35 5.04 11.64 6.85
C ILE A 35 5.61 10.23 7.07
N THR A 36 6.64 10.09 7.89
CA THR A 36 7.24 8.78 8.24
C THR A 36 6.86 8.25 9.62
N ASP A 37 6.27 9.11 10.46
CA ASP A 37 5.77 8.77 11.80
C ASP A 37 4.51 9.62 12.08
N PRO A 38 3.37 9.02 12.46
CA PRO A 38 2.16 9.74 12.87
C PRO A 38 2.39 10.87 13.90
N SER A 39 3.44 10.83 14.71
CA SER A 39 3.79 11.94 15.63
C SER A 39 4.07 13.25 14.89
N GLN A 40 4.62 13.21 13.67
CA GLN A 40 4.95 14.38 12.85
C GLN A 40 3.69 15.17 12.47
N SER A 41 2.54 14.50 12.30
CA SER A 41 1.24 15.17 12.08
C SER A 41 0.79 16.04 13.26
N LYS A 42 1.35 15.82 14.44
CA LYS A 42 1.11 16.58 15.68
C LYS A 42 2.23 17.59 15.95
N ASP A 43 3.26 17.66 15.09
CA ASP A 43 4.28 18.69 15.20
C ASP A 43 3.70 20.09 15.01
N LYS A 44 4.18 21.03 15.83
CA LYS A 44 3.66 22.39 15.92
C LYS A 44 4.13 23.28 14.77
N GLU A 45 5.28 22.99 14.16
CA GLU A 45 5.79 23.75 13.02
C GLU A 45 5.15 23.27 11.71
N MET A 46 5.04 21.95 11.51
CA MET A 46 4.31 21.38 10.36
C MET A 46 2.83 21.79 10.39
N MET A 47 2.13 21.61 11.53
CA MET A 47 0.73 22.06 11.66
C MET A 47 0.55 23.57 11.50
N ARG A 48 1.55 24.38 11.89
CA ARG A 48 1.54 25.84 11.64
C ARG A 48 1.67 26.14 10.15
N ASN A 49 2.57 25.48 9.44
CA ASN A 49 2.79 25.68 8.01
C ASN A 49 1.56 25.25 7.20
N VAL A 50 0.97 24.10 7.52
CA VAL A 50 -0.31 23.64 6.93
C VAL A 50 -1.44 24.63 7.19
N ARG A 51 -1.62 25.11 8.43
CA ARG A 51 -2.67 26.09 8.77
C ARG A 51 -2.45 27.45 8.06
N ILE A 52 -1.21 27.88 7.84
CA ILE A 52 -0.90 29.07 7.03
C ILE A 52 -1.29 28.84 5.56
N GLN A 53 -0.91 27.69 4.98
CA GLN A 53 -1.21 27.35 3.59
C GLN A 53 -2.72 27.28 3.33
N VAL A 54 -3.46 26.53 4.16
CA VAL A 54 -4.92 26.39 4.07
C VAL A 54 -5.63 27.74 4.25
N MET A 55 -5.16 28.59 5.16
CA MET A 55 -5.70 29.94 5.34
C MET A 55 -5.45 30.84 4.11
N ASN A 56 -4.29 30.71 3.46
CA ASN A 56 -3.96 31.47 2.24
C ASN A 56 -4.80 31.03 1.03
N ASP A 57 -5.00 29.72 0.85
CA ASP A 57 -5.86 29.18 -0.20
C ASP A 57 -7.34 29.55 0.03
N TYR A 58 -7.85 29.40 1.26
CA TYR A 58 -9.18 29.86 1.66
C TYR A 58 -9.39 31.36 1.36
N LEU A 59 -8.45 32.22 1.78
CA LEU A 59 -8.52 33.66 1.51
C LEU A 59 -8.38 33.99 0.02
N THR A 60 -7.75 33.11 -0.79
CA THR A 60 -7.65 33.28 -2.24
C THR A 60 -8.94 32.87 -2.95
N LYS A 61 -9.60 31.80 -2.48
CA LYS A 61 -10.93 31.39 -2.93
C LYS A 61 -11.99 32.43 -2.58
N GLU A 62 -12.01 32.92 -1.33
CA GLU A 62 -12.95 33.97 -0.92
C GLU A 62 -12.71 35.32 -1.61
N ARG A 63 -11.47 35.65 -2.04
CA ARG A 63 -11.21 36.81 -2.92
C ARG A 63 -11.83 36.68 -4.32
N ARG A 64 -12.06 35.46 -4.80
CA ARG A 64 -12.76 35.19 -6.08
C ARG A 64 -14.28 35.07 -5.91
N ASN A 65 -14.79 34.99 -4.69
CA ASN A 65 -16.21 34.90 -4.37
C ASN A 65 -16.83 36.32 -4.25
N PRO A 66 -17.66 36.78 -5.21
CA PRO A 66 -18.28 38.12 -5.14
C PRO A 66 -19.26 38.28 -3.96
N ASN A 67 -19.73 37.17 -3.39
CA ASN A 67 -20.63 37.14 -2.23
C ASN A 67 -19.88 36.90 -0.90
N SER A 68 -18.54 36.90 -0.89
CA SER A 68 -17.74 36.65 0.31
C SER A 68 -18.14 37.56 1.47
N LYS A 69 -18.28 36.96 2.66
CA LYS A 69 -18.59 37.67 3.91
C LYS A 69 -17.35 37.92 4.78
N ASP A 70 -16.17 37.46 4.38
CA ASP A 70 -14.94 37.63 5.17
C ASP A 70 -14.44 39.08 5.13
N ALA A 71 -14.34 39.71 6.31
CA ALA A 71 -13.85 41.07 6.46
C ALA A 71 -12.40 41.27 5.94
N ARG A 72 -11.57 40.22 6.00
CA ARG A 72 -10.16 40.22 5.55
C ARG A 72 -10.03 40.34 4.03
N VAL A 73 -11.08 39.96 3.30
CA VAL A 73 -11.17 40.11 1.83
C VAL A 73 -11.61 41.52 1.45
N ARG A 74 -12.65 42.04 2.12
CA ARG A 74 -13.33 43.29 1.74
C ARG A 74 -12.49 44.56 1.91
N HIS A 75 -11.44 44.55 2.73
CA HIS A 75 -10.77 45.77 3.19
C HIS A 75 -9.73 46.44 2.26
N ARG A 76 -9.39 45.87 1.09
CA ARG A 76 -8.41 46.52 0.17
C ARG A 76 -8.96 47.69 -0.66
N GLY A 77 -10.28 47.87 -0.74
CA GLY A 77 -10.92 48.79 -1.69
C GLY A 77 -11.04 50.27 -1.30
N ARG A 78 -10.25 50.83 -0.36
CA ARG A 78 -10.37 52.26 0.01
C ARG A 78 -9.14 52.89 0.69
N ARG A 79 -8.10 53.27 -0.07
CA ARG A 79 -7.04 54.16 0.46
C ARG A 79 -6.33 55.09 -0.55
N ASP A 80 -7.07 55.62 -1.52
CA ASP A 80 -6.61 56.82 -2.24
C ASP A 80 -6.77 58.07 -1.38
N ARG A 81 -5.64 58.68 -0.99
CA ARG A 81 -5.48 60.14 -0.83
C ARG A 81 -4.01 60.54 -0.79
N THR A 82 -3.67 61.41 -1.75
CA THR A 82 -2.46 62.20 -2.02
C THR A 82 -1.44 62.47 -0.89
N PRO A 83 -0.14 62.60 -1.24
CA PRO A 83 0.95 62.87 -0.29
C PRO A 83 1.05 64.33 0.14
N ILE A 84 1.68 64.58 1.30
CA ILE A 84 2.16 65.90 1.74
C ILE A 84 3.59 65.74 2.27
N ASN A 85 4.51 66.59 1.76
CA ASN A 85 5.88 66.68 2.25
C ASN A 85 5.98 67.61 3.46
N THR A 86 6.65 67.19 4.54
CA THR A 86 7.40 68.10 5.43
C THR A 86 8.42 67.32 6.28
N THR A 87 9.65 67.82 6.29
CA THR A 87 10.73 67.62 7.29
C THR A 87 11.27 69.03 7.64
N PRO A 88 12.15 69.26 8.65
CA PRO A 88 12.81 68.33 9.58
C PRO A 88 12.76 68.79 11.08
N GLU A 89 13.70 68.27 11.90
CA GLU A 89 14.27 68.85 13.14
C GLU A 89 13.72 68.51 14.56
N ALA A 90 14.42 67.54 15.19
CA ALA A 90 15.10 67.62 16.50
C ALA A 90 14.44 68.20 17.79
N ARG A 91 14.48 67.40 18.88
CA ARG A 91 15.36 67.67 20.06
C ARG A 91 15.35 66.59 21.19
N LYS A 92 16.57 66.27 21.68
CA LYS A 92 17.01 65.94 23.07
C LYS A 92 16.46 64.72 23.85
N ARG A 93 17.41 63.91 24.38
CA ARG A 93 17.37 63.21 25.69
C ARG A 93 17.97 64.12 26.79
N PRO A 94 17.69 63.91 28.10
CA PRO A 94 18.40 62.98 29.01
C PRO A 94 17.41 61.94 29.65
N GLY A 95 17.71 61.01 30.58
CA GLY A 95 18.74 60.87 31.64
C GLY A 95 18.23 61.44 32.98
N LEU A 96 18.22 60.77 34.15
CA LEU A 96 18.68 59.43 34.61
C LEU A 96 17.98 59.10 35.97
N SER A 97 18.02 57.84 36.46
CA SER A 97 17.89 57.46 37.92
C SER A 97 16.45 57.48 38.55
N THR A 98 16.04 56.69 39.58
CA THR A 98 16.71 55.69 40.46
C THR A 98 15.75 54.69 41.16
N MET A 99 16.24 53.45 41.42
CA MET A 99 16.11 52.62 42.67
C MET A 99 14.97 51.62 43.00
N ARG A 100 15.40 50.57 43.74
CA ARG A 100 14.75 49.40 44.42
C ARG A 100 14.49 48.12 43.58
N SER A 101 14.81 46.90 44.05
CA SER A 101 15.68 46.46 45.18
C SER A 101 16.09 44.97 45.10
N HIS A 102 17.20 44.63 45.78
CA HIS A 102 17.89 43.33 45.99
C HIS A 102 16.98 42.08 46.26
N SER A 103 17.31 40.83 45.88
CA SER A 103 18.56 40.00 46.06
C SER A 103 18.78 39.59 47.54
N PRO A 104 19.45 38.47 47.94
CA PRO A 104 20.40 37.54 47.25
C PRO A 104 20.00 36.03 47.39
N ARG A 105 20.81 34.93 47.37
CA ARG A 105 22.22 34.44 47.11
C ARG A 105 22.10 32.88 46.94
N ALA A 106 22.92 32.03 46.31
CA ALA A 106 24.29 32.01 45.74
C ALA A 106 25.50 31.80 46.68
N ARG A 107 26.20 30.63 46.61
CA ARG A 107 27.66 30.50 46.88
C ARG A 107 28.30 29.14 46.53
N ASP A 108 29.62 29.16 46.35
CA ASP A 108 30.52 28.14 45.82
C ASP A 108 31.56 27.66 46.86
N SER A 109 32.29 26.58 46.56
CA SER A 109 33.62 26.31 47.13
C SER A 109 34.46 25.38 46.23
N VAL A 110 35.74 25.70 46.05
CA VAL A 110 36.74 24.92 45.29
C VAL A 110 37.89 24.54 46.22
N ILE A 111 38.36 23.29 46.13
CA ILE A 111 39.67 22.83 46.65
C ILE A 111 40.26 21.86 45.62
N ASP A 112 41.57 21.93 45.42
CA ASP A 112 42.38 21.09 44.52
C ASP A 112 43.40 20.28 45.35
N LEU A 113 43.58 18.99 45.06
CA LEU A 113 44.63 18.12 45.62
C LEU A 113 44.85 16.82 44.78
N THR A 114 45.92 16.81 43.98
CA THR A 114 46.83 15.68 43.65
C THR A 114 46.32 14.22 43.50
N LEU A 115 46.57 13.69 42.29
CA LEU A 115 46.71 12.28 41.85
C LEU A 115 47.28 11.27 42.88
N PRO A 116 46.89 9.97 42.81
CA PRO A 116 47.52 9.05 41.86
C PRO A 116 46.57 8.23 40.95
N SER A 117 47.19 7.63 39.94
CA SER A 117 46.69 6.69 38.92
C SER A 117 46.10 5.39 39.48
N GLU A 118 45.03 4.90 38.84
CA GLU A 118 44.81 3.47 38.54
C GLU A 118 44.00 3.34 37.24
N GLU A 119 44.34 2.35 36.39
CA GLU A 119 43.70 2.13 35.07
C GLU A 119 42.72 0.94 35.15
N GLU A 120 41.43 1.17 34.89
CA GLU A 120 40.48 0.08 34.61
C GLU A 120 39.83 0.26 33.23
N THR A 121 40.38 -0.45 32.25
CA THR A 121 39.88 -0.48 30.87
C THR A 121 38.65 -1.37 30.76
N TYR A 122 37.45 -0.78 30.80
CA TYR A 122 36.23 -1.46 30.38
C TYR A 122 36.16 -1.48 28.85
N GLN A 123 36.46 -2.62 28.25
CA GLN A 123 36.18 -2.87 26.84
C GLN A 123 34.69 -3.22 26.69
N GLU A 124 33.92 -2.38 26.02
CA GLU A 124 32.64 -2.81 25.44
C GLU A 124 32.96 -3.80 24.31
N ILE A 125 32.45 -5.03 24.44
CA ILE A 125 32.56 -6.06 23.41
C ILE A 125 31.37 -5.89 22.48
N GLU A 126 31.58 -5.21 21.35
CA GLU A 126 30.67 -5.30 20.21
C GLU A 126 30.75 -6.72 19.63
N GLU A 127 29.83 -7.61 20.02
CA GLU A 127 29.59 -8.87 19.30
C GLU A 127 28.87 -8.57 17.97
N GLU A 128 29.61 -8.00 17.02
CA GLU A 128 29.21 -7.90 15.62
C GLU A 128 28.91 -9.32 15.09
N SER A 129 27.69 -9.54 14.59
CA SER A 129 27.22 -10.89 14.30
C SER A 129 28.06 -11.54 13.19
N THR A 130 28.60 -12.73 13.45
CA THR A 130 29.47 -13.42 12.48
C THR A 130 28.71 -13.92 11.25
N GLU A 131 27.38 -13.90 11.28
CA GLU A 131 26.51 -14.25 10.15
C GLU A 131 26.50 -13.18 9.04
N ASP A 132 26.49 -11.89 9.39
CA ASP A 132 26.53 -10.79 8.42
C ASP A 132 27.84 -10.80 7.60
N ALA A 133 28.96 -11.05 8.27
CA ALA A 133 30.27 -11.21 7.61
C ALA A 133 30.28 -12.40 6.63
N HIS A 134 29.66 -13.52 7.00
CA HIS A 134 29.52 -14.69 6.12
C HIS A 134 28.61 -14.41 4.92
N MET A 135 27.51 -13.69 5.11
CA MET A 135 26.62 -13.28 4.03
C MET A 135 27.32 -12.31 3.05
N ALA A 136 28.07 -11.32 3.54
CA ALA A 136 28.84 -10.41 2.70
C ALA A 136 29.87 -11.15 1.80
N ILE A 137 30.53 -12.18 2.34
CA ILE A 137 31.48 -13.02 1.59
C ILE A 137 30.75 -13.85 0.50
N LEU A 138 29.61 -14.46 0.84
CA LEU A 138 28.79 -15.22 -0.12
C LEU A 138 28.26 -14.33 -1.26
N THR A 139 27.73 -13.14 -0.95
CA THR A 139 27.26 -12.16 -1.94
C THR A 139 28.38 -11.79 -2.92
N ARG A 140 29.61 -11.56 -2.41
CA ARG A 140 30.78 -11.21 -3.24
C ARG A 140 31.23 -12.35 -4.16
N GLY A 141 31.09 -13.61 -3.72
CA GLY A 141 31.40 -14.79 -4.53
C GLY A 141 30.38 -15.05 -5.65
N VAL A 142 29.08 -14.98 -5.33
CA VAL A 142 27.99 -15.37 -6.25
C VAL A 142 27.70 -14.31 -7.32
N ALA A 143 27.95 -13.02 -7.04
CA ALA A 143 27.80 -11.93 -8.01
C ALA A 143 28.58 -12.14 -9.33
N SER A 144 29.61 -12.99 -9.33
CA SER A 144 30.41 -13.35 -10.51
C SER A 144 29.66 -14.14 -11.60
N LYS A 145 28.50 -14.76 -11.30
CA LYS A 145 27.88 -15.76 -12.19
C LYS A 145 26.68 -15.29 -13.03
N VAL A 146 26.24 -14.04 -12.92
CA VAL A 146 25.15 -13.50 -13.76
C VAL A 146 25.70 -12.54 -14.83
N GLN A 147 26.36 -13.10 -15.85
CA GLN A 147 26.72 -12.33 -17.04
C GLN A 147 25.49 -12.07 -17.91
N LEU A 148 24.94 -10.85 -17.85
CA LEU A 148 24.13 -10.33 -18.97
C LEU A 148 25.05 -10.11 -20.17
N ALA A 149 25.08 -11.08 -21.08
CA ALA A 149 25.89 -11.03 -22.29
C ALA A 149 25.29 -10.05 -23.33
N GLY A 150 25.57 -8.75 -23.17
CA GLY A 150 25.20 -7.72 -24.13
C GLY A 150 25.88 -6.38 -23.83
N ILE A 151 26.51 -5.79 -24.86
CA ILE A 151 27.14 -4.45 -24.94
C ILE A 151 27.10 -3.63 -23.62
N GLY A 152 28.08 -3.87 -22.72
CA GLY A 152 28.11 -3.21 -21.41
C GLY A 152 29.20 -3.68 -20.43
N ALA A 153 29.90 -4.79 -20.71
CA ALA A 153 30.79 -5.52 -19.78
C ALA A 153 32.08 -4.81 -19.27
N LYS A 154 32.12 -3.47 -19.28
CA LYS A 154 33.11 -2.64 -18.57
C LYS A 154 32.50 -1.60 -17.63
N LEU A 155 31.17 -1.44 -17.64
CA LEU A 155 30.43 -0.74 -16.60
C LEU A 155 29.96 -1.80 -15.60
N ASP A 156 30.44 -1.73 -14.35
CA ASP A 156 29.72 -2.37 -13.27
C ASP A 156 28.40 -1.62 -13.05
N VAL A 157 27.32 -2.28 -13.46
CA VAL A 157 25.96 -1.74 -13.42
C VAL A 157 25.50 -1.47 -11.99
N PHE A 158 26.18 -1.98 -10.95
CA PHE A 158 25.85 -1.75 -9.54
C PHE A 158 26.58 -0.54 -8.93
N SER A 159 27.88 -0.34 -9.18
CA SER A 159 28.58 0.90 -8.76
C SER A 159 28.06 2.15 -9.48
N ALA A 160 27.57 2.02 -10.71
CA ALA A 160 26.92 3.11 -11.46
C ALA A 160 25.48 3.42 -11.00
N THR A 161 24.98 2.80 -9.92
CA THR A 161 23.59 2.99 -9.48
C THR A 161 23.38 4.26 -8.67
N PRO A 162 22.18 4.86 -8.71
CA PRO A 162 21.81 5.87 -7.74
C PRO A 162 21.89 5.31 -6.32
N LYS A 163 22.51 6.06 -5.42
CA LYS A 163 22.54 5.81 -3.97
C LYS A 163 21.85 6.96 -3.24
N PHE A 164 21.53 6.77 -1.96
CA PHE A 164 21.22 7.89 -1.07
C PHE A 164 22.47 8.74 -0.81
N HIS A 165 22.31 9.98 -0.37
CA HIS A 165 23.43 10.90 -0.13
C HIS A 165 23.90 10.82 1.33
N GLY A 166 25.21 10.78 1.54
CA GLY A 166 25.84 11.01 2.86
C GLY A 166 26.00 9.80 3.78
N GLU A 167 25.39 8.66 3.48
CA GLU A 167 25.36 7.52 4.41
C GLU A 167 26.09 6.27 3.92
N GLN A 168 26.76 5.60 4.85
CA GLN A 168 27.49 4.34 4.63
C GLN A 168 26.70 3.11 5.09
N HIS A 169 25.64 3.29 5.90
CA HIS A 169 24.92 2.19 6.57
C HIS A 169 23.81 1.53 5.72
N ILE A 170 23.37 2.15 4.61
CA ILE A 170 22.41 1.53 3.69
C ILE A 170 23.17 0.79 2.58
N ASP A 171 23.25 -0.54 2.66
CA ASP A 171 23.70 -1.35 1.51
C ASP A 171 22.63 -1.42 0.41
N VAL A 172 22.67 -0.39 -0.45
CA VAL A 172 21.88 -0.28 -1.68
C VAL A 172 22.15 -1.44 -2.65
N CYS A 173 23.32 -2.09 -2.62
CA CYS A 173 23.64 -3.22 -3.49
C CYS A 173 22.96 -4.50 -3.01
N MET A 174 23.01 -4.81 -1.71
CA MET A 174 22.25 -5.92 -1.10
C MET A 174 20.74 -5.73 -1.28
N LEU A 175 20.20 -4.54 -1.00
CA LEU A 175 18.78 -4.26 -1.20
C LEU A 175 18.38 -4.36 -2.69
N LYS A 176 19.23 -3.93 -3.63
CA LYS A 176 19.03 -4.17 -5.08
C LYS A 176 19.02 -5.64 -5.44
N HIS A 177 19.94 -6.42 -4.87
CA HIS A 177 20.02 -7.85 -5.13
C HIS A 177 18.73 -8.52 -4.68
N ASN A 178 18.30 -8.30 -3.45
CA ASN A 178 17.07 -8.87 -2.90
C ASN A 178 15.80 -8.40 -3.64
N CYS A 179 15.73 -7.11 -4.02
CA CYS A 179 14.67 -6.59 -4.89
C CYS A 179 14.60 -7.35 -6.23
N THR A 180 15.76 -7.62 -6.85
CA THR A 180 15.85 -8.35 -8.12
C THR A 180 15.53 -9.84 -7.95
N THR A 181 16.01 -10.46 -6.88
CA THR A 181 15.85 -11.89 -6.59
C THR A 181 14.41 -12.27 -6.23
N TYR A 182 13.67 -11.39 -5.53
CA TYR A 182 12.33 -11.71 -5.06
C TYR A 182 11.19 -11.16 -5.92
N PHE A 183 11.38 -10.01 -6.59
CA PHE A 183 10.34 -9.35 -7.39
C PHE A 183 10.67 -9.31 -8.90
N GLY A 184 11.92 -9.60 -9.29
CA GLY A 184 12.37 -9.55 -10.66
C GLY A 184 11.78 -10.66 -11.54
N SER A 185 11.19 -10.29 -12.67
CA SER A 185 10.77 -11.23 -13.71
C SER A 185 11.07 -10.67 -15.10
N GLN A 186 11.18 -11.55 -16.11
CA GLN A 186 11.38 -11.08 -17.50
C GLN A 186 10.27 -10.15 -18.00
N ALA A 187 9.05 -10.28 -17.46
CA ALA A 187 7.93 -9.41 -17.80
C ALA A 187 8.03 -8.05 -17.09
N MET A 188 8.40 -8.02 -15.80
CA MET A 188 8.72 -6.79 -15.07
C MET A 188 9.85 -6.02 -15.78
N CYS A 189 10.95 -6.69 -16.14
CA CYS A 189 12.07 -6.05 -16.85
C CYS A 189 11.68 -5.46 -18.22
N LYS A 190 10.63 -5.98 -18.87
CA LYS A 190 10.14 -5.48 -20.17
C LYS A 190 9.09 -4.37 -20.03
N ARG A 191 8.26 -4.39 -18.98
CA ARG A 191 7.12 -3.47 -18.79
C ARG A 191 7.37 -2.35 -17.77
N TRP A 192 8.21 -2.58 -16.75
CA TRP A 192 8.40 -1.68 -15.61
C TRP A 192 9.76 -0.98 -15.61
N ALA A 193 10.84 -1.64 -16.04
CA ALA A 193 12.18 -1.07 -16.03
C ALA A 193 12.30 0.30 -16.75
N PRO A 194 11.61 0.59 -17.88
CA PRO A 194 11.61 1.93 -18.47
C PRO A 194 11.10 3.02 -17.54
N LEU A 195 10.11 2.72 -16.67
CA LEU A 195 9.61 3.64 -15.66
C LEU A 195 10.57 3.76 -14.47
N LEU A 196 11.20 2.66 -14.03
CA LEU A 196 12.25 2.70 -13.00
C LEU A 196 13.42 3.61 -13.38
N PHE A 197 13.80 3.62 -14.66
CA PHE A 197 14.89 4.45 -15.18
C PHE A 197 14.46 5.86 -15.60
N ALA A 198 13.17 6.22 -15.50
CA ALA A 198 12.70 7.57 -15.78
C ALA A 198 13.18 8.62 -14.75
N GLY A 199 13.61 8.19 -13.55
CA GLY A 199 14.19 9.10 -12.56
C GLY A 199 14.78 8.42 -11.33
N ARG A 200 15.73 9.11 -10.66
CA ARG A 200 16.41 8.62 -9.45
C ARG A 200 15.45 8.24 -8.32
N ALA A 201 14.32 8.94 -8.17
CA ALA A 201 13.29 8.62 -7.18
C ALA A 201 12.52 7.33 -7.54
N ALA A 202 12.10 7.19 -8.80
CA ALA A 202 11.44 5.96 -9.30
C ALA A 202 12.35 4.75 -9.13
N PHE A 203 13.67 4.95 -9.30
CA PHE A 203 14.66 3.91 -9.03
C PHE A 203 14.82 3.60 -7.53
N LEU A 204 15.13 4.59 -6.69
CA LEU A 204 15.49 4.35 -5.27
C LEU A 204 14.31 3.93 -4.40
N SER A 205 13.08 4.30 -4.77
CA SER A 205 11.87 3.95 -4.03
C SER A 205 11.57 2.44 -4.00
N THR A 206 12.08 1.63 -4.94
CA THR A 206 11.94 0.16 -4.87
C THR A 206 12.63 -0.45 -3.65
N LEU A 207 13.58 0.27 -3.04
CA LEU A 207 14.28 -0.17 -1.84
C LEU A 207 13.36 -0.20 -0.61
N CYS A 208 12.31 0.63 -0.55
CA CYS A 208 11.28 0.56 0.51
C CYS A 208 10.55 -0.79 0.51
N ILE A 209 10.16 -1.26 -0.68
CA ILE A 209 9.56 -2.59 -0.85
C ILE A 209 10.56 -3.66 -0.40
N SER A 210 11.81 -3.58 -0.87
CA SER A 210 12.79 -4.62 -0.58
C SER A 210 13.24 -4.66 0.88
N SER A 211 13.35 -3.53 1.58
CA SER A 211 13.78 -3.52 2.99
C SER A 211 12.66 -4.02 3.91
N ALA A 212 11.43 -3.52 3.73
CA ALA A 212 10.29 -3.96 4.51
C ALA A 212 9.96 -5.45 4.25
N TYR A 213 10.06 -5.92 3.00
CA TYR A 213 9.90 -7.33 2.67
C TYR A 213 10.96 -8.23 3.34
N LEU A 214 12.22 -7.80 3.38
CA LEU A 214 13.29 -8.53 4.06
C LEU A 214 13.03 -8.64 5.55
N ASP A 215 12.67 -7.53 6.21
CA ASP A 215 12.38 -7.54 7.65
C ASP A 215 11.27 -8.54 7.99
N MET A 216 10.25 -8.68 7.14
CA MET A 216 9.19 -9.70 7.35
C MET A 216 9.68 -11.12 7.06
N MET A 217 10.44 -11.35 5.98
CA MET A 217 10.89 -12.70 5.62
C MET A 217 12.03 -13.23 6.50
N GLN A 218 12.75 -12.34 7.19
CA GLN A 218 13.81 -12.68 8.16
C GLN A 218 13.30 -12.68 9.62
N MET A 219 11.99 -12.49 9.84
CA MET A 219 11.41 -12.36 11.18
C MET A 219 11.38 -13.70 11.95
N ASP A 220 11.97 -13.72 13.14
CA ASP A 220 11.74 -14.77 14.12
C ASP A 220 10.46 -14.50 14.93
N PHE A 221 9.38 -15.20 14.57
CA PHE A 221 8.08 -15.13 15.24
C PHE A 221 8.09 -15.59 16.71
N SER A 222 9.14 -16.28 17.17
CA SER A 222 9.23 -16.74 18.56
C SER A 222 9.69 -15.65 19.55
N HIS A 223 10.29 -14.56 19.05
CA HIS A 223 10.87 -13.49 19.85
C HIS A 223 10.17 -12.11 19.69
N VAL A 224 9.08 -12.03 18.92
CA VAL A 224 8.34 -10.76 18.71
C VAL A 224 7.57 -10.36 19.97
N THR A 225 8.18 -9.47 20.76
CA THR A 225 7.65 -9.01 22.06
C THR A 225 7.02 -7.61 22.02
N THR A 226 7.33 -6.81 20.99
CA THR A 226 6.76 -5.47 20.80
C THR A 226 6.48 -5.18 19.32
N SER A 227 5.64 -4.18 19.04
CA SER A 227 5.47 -3.65 17.68
C SER A 227 6.75 -3.02 17.11
N ASN A 228 7.61 -2.46 17.97
CA ASN A 228 8.86 -1.81 17.56
C ASN A 228 9.94 -2.82 17.12
N THR A 229 9.94 -4.04 17.68
CA THR A 229 10.87 -5.13 17.29
C THR A 229 10.58 -5.74 15.91
N ILE A 230 9.59 -5.24 15.18
CA ILE A 230 9.16 -5.75 13.86
C ILE A 230 9.91 -5.08 12.69
N GLU A 231 10.45 -3.88 12.87
CA GLU A 231 11.06 -3.08 11.79
C GLU A 231 12.53 -2.78 12.04
N SER A 232 13.39 -3.02 11.04
CA SER A 232 14.82 -2.74 11.16
C SER A 232 15.13 -1.25 11.03
N VAL A 233 16.22 -0.82 11.66
CA VAL A 233 16.82 0.52 11.47
C VAL A 233 17.02 0.79 9.96
N ARG A 234 17.53 -0.20 9.22
CA ARG A 234 17.67 -0.21 7.76
C ARG A 234 16.38 0.22 7.04
N THR A 235 15.22 -0.34 7.39
CA THR A 235 13.94 0.02 6.77
C THR A 235 13.46 1.41 7.17
N LEU A 236 13.69 1.82 8.42
CA LEU A 236 13.38 3.18 8.88
C LEU A 236 14.21 4.24 8.12
N THR A 237 15.53 4.03 7.96
CA THR A 237 16.40 4.97 7.22
C THR A 237 16.07 5.01 5.72
N VAL A 238 15.82 3.86 5.08
CA VAL A 238 15.40 3.79 3.66
C VAL A 238 14.07 4.52 3.43
N ARG A 239 13.10 4.40 4.36
CA ARG A 239 11.83 5.12 4.35
C ARG A 239 12.04 6.63 4.45
N GLU A 240 12.85 7.08 5.42
CA GLU A 240 13.14 8.50 5.65
C GLU A 240 13.81 9.18 4.45
N HIS A 241 14.82 8.53 3.84
CA HIS A 241 15.47 9.07 2.65
C HIS A 241 14.58 9.05 1.41
N THR A 242 13.74 8.03 1.27
CA THR A 242 12.78 7.99 0.16
C THR A 242 11.72 9.09 0.29
N VAL A 243 11.23 9.37 1.51
CA VAL A 243 10.36 10.53 1.77
C VAL A 243 11.03 11.85 1.44
N LYS A 244 12.28 12.08 1.86
CA LYS A 244 13.04 13.29 1.52
C LYS A 244 13.17 13.45 0.00
N LEU A 245 13.58 12.38 -0.69
CA LEU A 245 13.79 12.34 -2.14
C LEU A 245 12.49 12.53 -2.95
N ILE A 246 11.36 12.05 -2.42
CA ILE A 246 10.02 12.30 -2.99
C ILE A 246 9.60 13.76 -2.71
N GLY A 247 9.76 14.27 -1.49
CA GLY A 247 9.41 15.64 -1.11
C GLY A 247 10.14 16.71 -1.95
N GLU A 248 11.45 16.52 -2.19
CA GLU A 248 12.23 17.34 -3.13
C GLU A 248 11.62 17.39 -4.54
N ARG A 249 11.07 16.26 -5.01
CA ARG A 249 10.46 16.12 -6.34
C ARG A 249 9.02 16.59 -6.42
N LEU A 250 8.26 16.50 -5.32
CA LEU A 250 6.91 17.02 -5.22
C LEU A 250 6.89 18.55 -5.01
N SER A 251 8.01 19.15 -4.62
CA SER A 251 8.18 20.60 -4.46
C SER A 251 8.33 21.38 -5.78
N ASP A 252 8.51 20.71 -6.92
CA ASP A 252 8.49 21.32 -8.25
C ASP A 252 7.10 21.20 -8.88
N PRO A 253 6.32 22.30 -9.02
CA PRO A 253 4.99 22.27 -9.63
C PRO A 253 4.95 21.66 -11.03
N VAL A 254 6.01 21.80 -11.83
CA VAL A 254 6.00 21.36 -13.24
C VAL A 254 6.18 19.84 -13.34
N THR A 255 6.94 19.23 -12.42
CA THR A 255 7.24 17.79 -12.49
C THR A 255 6.64 16.95 -11.36
N CYS A 256 6.02 17.53 -10.32
CA CYS A 256 5.54 16.80 -9.14
C CYS A 256 4.71 15.56 -9.47
N CYS A 257 3.78 15.63 -10.42
CA CYS A 257 2.90 14.52 -10.79
C CYS A 257 3.35 13.72 -12.04
N ASN A 258 4.62 13.79 -12.44
CA ASN A 258 5.12 12.97 -13.56
C ASN A 258 5.07 11.46 -13.22
N ASP A 259 5.06 10.59 -14.24
CA ASP A 259 4.91 9.14 -14.06
C ASP A 259 5.98 8.52 -13.13
N GLY A 260 7.22 9.01 -13.18
CA GLY A 260 8.30 8.57 -12.29
C GLY A 260 8.10 8.96 -10.83
N ASN A 261 7.48 10.11 -10.57
CA ASN A 261 7.11 10.50 -9.20
C ASN A 261 5.90 9.70 -8.71
N ILE A 262 4.91 9.42 -9.57
CA ILE A 262 3.77 8.53 -9.24
C ILE A 262 4.27 7.11 -8.93
N VAL A 263 5.19 6.58 -9.73
CA VAL A 263 5.91 5.33 -9.46
C VAL A 263 6.64 5.36 -8.11
N SER A 264 7.23 6.52 -7.74
CA SER A 264 7.93 6.67 -6.47
C SER A 264 6.97 6.60 -5.27
N VAL A 265 5.84 7.29 -5.34
CA VAL A 265 4.81 7.25 -4.29
C VAL A 265 4.13 5.88 -4.23
N LEU A 266 3.93 5.21 -5.36
CA LEU A 266 3.42 3.84 -5.42
C LEU A 266 4.38 2.82 -4.74
N HIS A 267 5.68 2.85 -5.05
CA HIS A 267 6.65 1.99 -4.35
C HIS A 267 6.78 2.32 -2.85
N PHE A 268 6.54 3.57 -2.48
CA PHE A 268 6.49 3.98 -1.08
C PHE A 268 5.25 3.41 -0.38
N LEU A 269 4.08 3.46 -1.03
CA LEU A 269 2.83 2.89 -0.53
C LEU A 269 2.94 1.38 -0.29
N TYR A 270 3.57 0.62 -1.21
CA TYR A 270 3.89 -0.79 -1.02
C TYR A 270 4.72 -1.04 0.26
N GLY A 271 5.67 -0.15 0.57
CA GLY A 271 6.46 -0.21 1.81
C GLY A 271 5.61 0.08 3.06
N GLU A 272 4.80 1.13 3.01
CA GLU A 272 3.88 1.51 4.09
C GLU A 272 2.79 0.44 4.35
N MET A 273 2.41 -0.33 3.33
CA MET A 273 1.47 -1.45 3.46
C MET A 273 2.10 -2.61 4.22
N ILE A 274 3.38 -2.91 4.00
CA ILE A 274 4.12 -3.88 4.81
C ILE A 274 4.33 -3.36 6.23
N VAL A 275 4.61 -2.07 6.42
CA VAL A 275 4.70 -1.40 7.74
C VAL A 275 3.35 -1.37 8.48
N ALA A 276 2.23 -1.45 7.75
CA ALA A 276 0.86 -1.42 8.26
C ALA A 276 0.50 -0.17 9.11
N CYS A 277 1.07 0.99 8.80
CA CYS A 277 0.73 2.24 9.50
C CYS A 277 -0.52 2.88 8.88
N ASP A 278 -1.71 2.53 9.39
CA ASP A 278 -3.01 2.91 8.80
C ASP A 278 -3.19 4.42 8.56
N GLN A 279 -2.63 5.24 9.45
CA GLN A 279 -2.68 6.70 9.33
C GLN A 279 -1.76 7.26 8.23
N ALA A 280 -0.55 6.69 8.07
CA ALA A 280 0.36 7.06 6.99
C ALA A 280 -0.16 6.55 5.64
N LEU A 281 -0.62 5.29 5.61
CA LEU A 281 -1.29 4.67 4.47
C LEU A 281 -2.41 5.55 3.90
N HIS A 282 -3.29 6.07 4.75
CA HIS A 282 -4.36 6.97 4.31
C HIS A 282 -3.81 8.23 3.62
N TRP A 283 -2.83 8.92 4.20
CA TRP A 283 -2.27 10.14 3.58
C TRP A 283 -1.56 9.87 2.25
N HIS A 284 -0.86 8.74 2.13
CA HIS A 284 -0.16 8.37 0.89
C HIS A 284 -1.13 7.82 -0.18
N GLU A 285 -2.24 7.17 0.22
CA GLU A 285 -3.37 6.81 -0.65
C GLU A 285 -4.06 8.07 -1.23
N GLU A 286 -4.43 9.04 -0.37
CA GLU A 286 -4.99 10.33 -0.81
C GLU A 286 -4.02 11.09 -1.72
N GLY A 287 -2.72 11.09 -1.37
CA GLY A 287 -1.67 11.74 -2.15
C GLY A 287 -1.53 11.13 -3.55
N LEU A 288 -1.41 9.80 -3.63
CA LEU A 288 -1.30 9.07 -4.89
C LEU A 288 -2.52 9.33 -5.80
N HIS A 289 -3.74 9.24 -5.25
CA HIS A 289 -4.97 9.59 -5.96
C HIS A 289 -4.94 11.04 -6.48
N THR A 290 -4.54 12.01 -5.65
CA THR A 290 -4.44 13.43 -6.05
C THR A 290 -3.47 13.64 -7.22
N MET A 291 -2.37 12.88 -7.28
CA MET A 291 -1.44 12.92 -8.42
C MET A 291 -2.06 12.37 -9.71
N VAL A 292 -2.91 11.34 -9.60
CA VAL A 292 -3.62 10.74 -10.74
C VAL A 292 -4.75 11.63 -11.25
N GLU A 293 -5.53 12.25 -10.35
CA GLU A 293 -6.50 13.29 -10.73
C GLU A 293 -5.80 14.45 -11.45
N TYR A 294 -4.68 14.94 -10.91
CA TYR A 294 -3.94 16.05 -11.53
C TYR A 294 -3.41 15.71 -12.93
N ARG A 295 -3.04 14.44 -13.18
CA ARG A 295 -2.66 13.97 -14.52
C ARG A 295 -3.82 13.89 -15.51
N GLY A 296 -5.07 14.05 -15.05
CA GLY A 296 -6.28 13.95 -15.87
C GLY A 296 -6.95 12.58 -15.81
N GLY A 297 -6.51 11.69 -14.91
CA GLY A 297 -7.08 10.35 -14.73
C GLY A 297 -6.12 9.20 -15.03
N LEU A 298 -6.57 7.98 -14.74
CA LEU A 298 -5.80 6.74 -14.91
C LEU A 298 -5.41 6.46 -16.36
N ASP A 299 -6.24 6.87 -17.32
CA ASP A 299 -5.98 6.75 -18.76
C ASP A 299 -4.90 7.72 -19.29
N GLN A 300 -4.51 8.72 -18.50
CA GLN A 300 -3.46 9.70 -18.83
C GLN A 300 -2.09 9.34 -18.22
N LEU A 301 -1.97 8.19 -17.55
CA LEU A 301 -0.71 7.70 -16.98
C LEU A 301 0.15 6.95 -18.00
N GLY A 302 1.46 7.15 -17.92
CA GLY A 302 2.44 6.58 -18.85
C GLY A 302 2.68 5.08 -18.71
N GLY A 303 3.60 4.58 -19.55
CA GLY A 303 4.01 3.17 -19.54
C GLY A 303 2.92 2.21 -20.05
N ASP A 304 2.24 2.57 -21.14
CA ASP A 304 1.26 1.73 -21.84
C ASP A 304 0.17 1.12 -20.93
N GLY A 305 -0.35 1.92 -20.00
CA GLY A 305 -1.38 1.52 -19.03
C GLY A 305 -0.87 0.63 -17.89
N VAL A 306 0.41 0.24 -17.87
CA VAL A 306 1.00 -0.57 -16.79
C VAL A 306 0.97 0.16 -15.46
N LEU A 307 1.30 1.46 -15.45
CA LEU A 307 1.28 2.28 -14.24
C LEU A 307 -0.13 2.37 -13.65
N ALA A 308 -1.13 2.66 -14.49
CA ALA A 308 -2.54 2.72 -14.09
C ALA A 308 -3.06 1.37 -13.56
N ALA A 309 -2.64 0.26 -14.18
CA ALA A 309 -2.99 -1.06 -13.69
C ALA A 309 -2.35 -1.38 -12.33
N MET A 310 -1.07 -1.05 -12.12
CA MET A 310 -0.40 -1.22 -10.82
C MET A 310 -1.05 -0.38 -9.72
N VAL A 311 -1.36 0.90 -9.97
CA VAL A 311 -2.08 1.78 -9.01
C VAL A 311 -3.47 1.21 -8.69
N THR A 312 -4.20 0.73 -9.69
CA THR A 312 -5.54 0.13 -9.50
C THR A 312 -5.49 -1.16 -8.67
N ILE A 313 -4.44 -1.97 -8.87
CA ILE A 313 -4.19 -3.20 -8.12
C ILE A 313 -3.86 -2.88 -6.65
N GLU A 314 -2.94 -1.95 -6.40
CA GLU A 314 -2.54 -1.57 -5.04
C GLU A 314 -3.70 -0.98 -4.23
N VAL A 315 -4.51 -0.09 -4.82
CA VAL A 315 -5.69 0.46 -4.13
C VAL A 315 -6.73 -0.63 -3.83
N PHE A 316 -6.82 -1.69 -4.64
CA PHE A 316 -7.66 -2.85 -4.33
C PHE A 316 -7.07 -3.71 -3.21
N GLU A 317 -5.75 -3.97 -3.21
CA GLU A 317 -5.07 -4.71 -2.14
C GLU A 317 -5.19 -3.98 -0.80
N LEU A 318 -4.89 -2.68 -0.76
CA LEU A 318 -5.08 -1.80 0.41
C LEU A 318 -6.53 -1.83 0.93
N SER A 319 -7.52 -1.76 0.02
CA SER A 319 -8.94 -1.82 0.38
C SER A 319 -9.38 -3.20 0.91
N ILE A 320 -8.76 -4.27 0.42
CA ILE A 320 -9.02 -5.63 0.91
C ILE A 320 -8.48 -5.79 2.33
N PHE A 321 -7.21 -5.42 2.56
CA PHE A 321 -6.57 -5.57 3.87
C PHE A 321 -7.26 -4.73 4.95
N ARG A 322 -7.63 -3.48 4.66
CA ARG A 322 -8.32 -2.60 5.61
C ARG A 322 -9.83 -2.87 5.71
N GLU A 323 -10.34 -3.82 4.94
CA GLU A 323 -11.77 -4.09 4.73
C GLU A 323 -12.60 -2.83 4.41
N THR A 324 -12.05 -1.93 3.57
CA THR A 324 -12.68 -0.68 3.09
C THR A 324 -13.18 -0.81 1.64
N ARG A 325 -13.70 0.26 1.04
CA ARG A 325 -14.24 0.27 -0.33
C ARG A 325 -13.34 1.13 -1.23
N PRO A 326 -12.81 0.61 -2.36
CA PRO A 326 -12.07 1.43 -3.33
C PRO A 326 -12.91 2.57 -3.91
N ARG A 327 -12.25 3.66 -4.30
CA ARG A 327 -12.90 4.77 -5.05
C ARG A 327 -13.50 4.25 -6.36
N GLN A 328 -14.62 4.85 -6.77
CA GLN A 328 -15.40 4.36 -7.92
C GLN A 328 -14.61 4.42 -9.24
N GLU A 329 -13.68 5.36 -9.39
CA GLU A 329 -12.78 5.46 -10.53
C GLU A 329 -11.94 4.20 -10.76
N TYR A 330 -11.37 3.59 -9.71
CA TYR A 330 -10.55 2.38 -9.81
C TYR A 330 -11.41 1.17 -10.17
N LEU A 331 -12.63 1.09 -9.61
CA LEU A 331 -13.61 0.05 -9.92
C LEU A 331 -14.06 0.11 -11.40
N ASP A 332 -14.27 1.32 -11.91
CA ASP A 332 -14.67 1.54 -13.30
C ASP A 332 -13.48 1.36 -14.26
N TYR A 333 -12.28 1.84 -13.91
CA TYR A 333 -11.06 1.64 -14.69
C TYR A 333 -10.65 0.16 -14.78
N ALA A 334 -10.83 -0.61 -13.70
CA ALA A 334 -10.61 -2.05 -13.68
C ALA A 334 -11.54 -2.86 -14.60
N CYS A 335 -12.50 -2.24 -15.28
CA CYS A 335 -13.27 -2.87 -16.37
C CYS A 335 -12.54 -2.79 -17.73
N TYR A 336 -11.54 -1.91 -17.88
CA TYR A 336 -10.75 -1.74 -19.10
C TYR A 336 -9.36 -2.42 -19.04
N ILE A 337 -8.86 -2.72 -17.83
CA ILE A 337 -7.63 -3.50 -17.66
C ILE A 337 -7.85 -4.93 -18.17
N SER A 338 -7.19 -5.26 -19.28
CA SER A 338 -7.26 -6.59 -19.90
C SER A 338 -5.89 -6.97 -20.47
N ASN A 339 -5.38 -8.15 -20.09
CA ASN A 339 -4.20 -8.75 -20.73
C ASN A 339 -4.65 -9.67 -21.87
N SER A 340 -4.00 -9.53 -23.03
CA SER A 340 -3.97 -10.56 -24.07
C SER A 340 -3.09 -11.74 -23.65
N SER A 341 -3.53 -12.49 -22.63
CA SER A 341 -2.88 -13.71 -22.15
C SER A 341 -2.60 -14.66 -23.31
N LYS A 342 -1.32 -15.05 -23.49
CA LYS A 342 -0.92 -15.94 -24.57
C LYS A 342 -1.56 -17.31 -24.36
N ARG A 343 -2.22 -17.85 -25.40
CA ARG A 343 -2.77 -19.20 -25.39
C ARG A 343 -1.66 -20.21 -25.03
N GLY A 344 -1.88 -21.03 -24.01
CA GLY A 344 -0.95 -22.07 -23.57
C GLY A 344 0.00 -21.67 -22.43
N SER A 345 -0.09 -20.45 -21.88
CA SER A 345 0.51 -20.16 -20.57
C SER A 345 -0.25 -20.90 -19.47
N GLU A 346 0.46 -21.28 -18.41
CA GLU A 346 -0.17 -21.57 -17.11
C GLU A 346 -0.91 -20.32 -16.59
N ILE A 347 -1.95 -20.55 -15.80
CA ILE A 347 -2.84 -19.51 -15.27
C ILE A 347 -2.79 -19.57 -13.73
N PRO A 348 -2.64 -18.44 -13.02
CA PRO A 348 -2.71 -18.41 -11.56
C PRO A 348 -4.15 -18.60 -11.09
N GLU A 349 -4.62 -19.84 -11.14
CA GLU A 349 -5.95 -20.27 -10.74
C GLU A 349 -6.13 -20.17 -9.22
N SER A 350 -7.34 -19.82 -8.80
CA SER A 350 -7.73 -19.73 -7.39
C SER A 350 -9.24 -19.94 -7.22
N PRO A 351 -9.76 -20.15 -5.99
CA PRO A 351 -11.20 -20.16 -5.72
C PRO A 351 -11.97 -18.94 -6.27
N LEU A 352 -11.24 -17.83 -6.47
CA LEU A 352 -11.77 -16.54 -6.90
C LEU A 352 -11.53 -16.25 -8.40
N TYR A 353 -10.70 -17.06 -9.07
CA TYR A 353 -10.37 -16.90 -10.48
C TYR A 353 -10.07 -18.23 -11.20
N TYR A 354 -10.99 -18.63 -12.08
CA TYR A 354 -11.00 -19.92 -12.78
C TYR A 354 -11.58 -19.75 -14.20
N PRO A 355 -10.87 -19.09 -15.14
CA PRO A 355 -11.43 -18.57 -16.39
C PRO A 355 -11.98 -19.66 -17.35
N THR A 356 -11.58 -20.91 -17.15
CA THR A 356 -12.00 -22.10 -17.90
C THR A 356 -13.19 -22.84 -17.27
N GLY A 357 -13.74 -22.37 -16.14
CA GLY A 357 -14.76 -23.09 -15.37
C GLY A 357 -14.21 -24.24 -14.52
N LEU A 358 -13.06 -24.79 -14.91
CA LEU A 358 -12.31 -25.85 -14.24
C LEU A 358 -10.86 -25.38 -13.97
N HIS A 359 -10.29 -25.88 -12.87
CA HIS A 359 -8.91 -25.61 -12.45
C HIS A 359 -7.91 -26.54 -13.19
N HIS A 360 -7.59 -26.22 -14.45
CA HIS A 360 -6.75 -27.06 -15.30
C HIS A 360 -5.24 -26.94 -15.03
N THR A 361 -4.80 -25.86 -14.42
CA THR A 361 -3.41 -25.63 -14.03
C THR A 361 -3.14 -26.32 -12.69
N LEU A 362 -4.06 -26.17 -11.72
CA LEU A 362 -3.94 -26.83 -10.41
C LEU A 362 -4.05 -28.36 -10.55
N GLY A 363 -4.99 -28.87 -11.35
CA GLY A 363 -5.14 -30.30 -11.64
C GLY A 363 -4.00 -30.96 -12.45
N ARG A 364 -2.86 -30.27 -12.63
CA ARG A 364 -1.64 -30.79 -13.26
C ARG A 364 -0.38 -30.63 -12.41
N THR A 365 -0.39 -29.77 -11.38
CA THR A 365 0.82 -29.47 -10.61
C THR A 365 0.99 -30.42 -9.44
N ARG A 366 2.22 -30.91 -9.23
CA ARG A 366 2.53 -31.92 -8.19
C ARG A 366 2.36 -31.42 -6.75
N ARG A 367 2.19 -30.10 -6.56
CA ARG A 367 1.98 -29.46 -5.27
C ARG A 367 0.49 -29.47 -4.84
N CYS A 368 -0.43 -29.78 -5.76
CA CYS A 368 -1.86 -29.93 -5.49
C CYS A 368 -2.24 -31.40 -5.61
N ASP A 369 -2.56 -32.07 -4.50
CA ASP A 369 -3.18 -33.40 -4.55
C ASP A 369 -4.69 -33.29 -4.83
N GLU A 370 -5.36 -34.43 -5.04
CA GLU A 370 -6.78 -34.50 -5.41
C GLU A 370 -7.69 -33.91 -4.31
N GLU A 371 -7.38 -34.18 -3.04
CA GLU A 371 -8.09 -33.60 -1.89
C GLU A 371 -7.88 -32.08 -1.76
N THR A 372 -6.68 -31.58 -2.02
CA THR A 372 -6.38 -30.14 -2.09
C THR A 372 -7.17 -29.49 -3.22
N LEU A 373 -7.25 -30.15 -4.37
CA LEU A 373 -8.00 -29.66 -5.52
C LEU A 373 -9.50 -29.60 -5.22
N ASP A 374 -10.05 -30.60 -4.52
CA ASP A 374 -11.46 -30.62 -4.12
C ASP A 374 -11.80 -29.61 -3.03
N LEU A 375 -10.92 -29.41 -2.04
CA LEU A 375 -10.98 -28.28 -1.10
C LEU A 375 -11.05 -26.92 -1.83
N ILE A 376 -10.23 -26.73 -2.87
CA ILE A 376 -10.25 -25.53 -3.72
C ILE A 376 -11.54 -25.47 -4.56
N ASN A 377 -12.05 -26.60 -5.06
CA ASN A 377 -13.32 -26.68 -5.77
C ASN A 377 -14.53 -26.34 -4.87
N PHE A 378 -14.57 -26.80 -3.62
CA PHE A 378 -15.61 -26.42 -2.66
C PHE A 378 -15.55 -24.92 -2.34
N THR A 379 -14.35 -24.36 -2.16
CA THR A 379 -14.18 -22.93 -1.86
C THR A 379 -14.59 -22.06 -3.06
N ARG A 380 -14.30 -22.50 -4.29
CA ARG A 380 -14.82 -21.91 -5.54
C ARG A 380 -16.34 -21.93 -5.58
N ASP A 381 -16.94 -23.09 -5.31
CA ASP A 381 -18.39 -23.26 -5.36
C ASP A 381 -19.13 -22.43 -4.31
N LEU A 382 -18.55 -22.25 -3.12
CA LEU A 382 -19.07 -21.33 -2.10
C LEU A 382 -18.96 -19.87 -2.57
N THR A 383 -17.82 -19.47 -3.15
CA THR A 383 -17.60 -18.13 -3.72
C THR A 383 -18.64 -17.82 -4.79
N GLN A 384 -18.85 -18.72 -5.75
CA GLN A 384 -19.82 -18.53 -6.83
C GLN A 384 -21.25 -18.39 -6.28
N VAL A 385 -21.64 -19.19 -5.29
CA VAL A 385 -22.97 -19.09 -4.65
C VAL A 385 -23.16 -17.75 -3.92
N VAL A 386 -22.12 -17.20 -3.30
CA VAL A 386 -22.17 -15.86 -2.68
C VAL A 386 -22.41 -14.78 -3.73
N LEU A 387 -21.71 -14.84 -4.88
CA LEU A 387 -21.90 -13.89 -5.98
C LEU A 387 -23.28 -14.04 -6.63
N ASP A 388 -23.78 -15.26 -6.83
CA ASP A 388 -25.13 -15.52 -7.35
C ASP A 388 -26.22 -14.94 -6.41
N LEU A 389 -26.07 -15.11 -5.10
CA LEU A 389 -26.98 -14.53 -4.11
C LEU A 389 -26.92 -12.99 -4.08
N GLN A 390 -25.74 -12.39 -4.25
CA GLN A 390 -25.57 -10.94 -4.37
C GLN A 390 -26.25 -10.39 -5.63
N ASN A 391 -26.12 -11.09 -6.76
CA ASN A 391 -26.77 -10.75 -8.03
C ASN A 391 -28.29 -10.87 -7.94
N ALA A 392 -28.81 -11.93 -7.30
CA ALA A 392 -30.23 -12.12 -7.05
C ALA A 392 -30.84 -11.05 -6.13
N SER A 393 -30.11 -10.65 -5.08
CA SER A 393 -30.57 -9.65 -4.10
C SER A 393 -30.53 -8.21 -4.61
N SER A 394 -29.76 -7.96 -5.67
CA SER A 394 -29.63 -6.64 -6.29
C SER A 394 -30.87 -6.32 -7.14
N THR A 395 -31.92 -5.76 -6.53
CA THR A 395 -33.18 -5.39 -7.20
C THR A 395 -33.07 -4.08 -8.00
N GLY A 396 -32.46 -3.04 -7.43
CA GLY A 396 -32.23 -1.74 -8.09
C GLY A 396 -30.88 -1.61 -8.79
N SER A 397 -30.61 -0.44 -9.36
CA SER A 397 -29.32 -0.05 -9.95
C SER A 397 -28.26 0.29 -8.88
N SER A 398 -28.01 -0.66 -7.98
CA SER A 398 -27.03 -0.49 -6.89
C SER A 398 -25.60 -0.45 -7.45
N PRO A 399 -24.74 0.53 -7.06
CA PRO A 399 -23.33 0.54 -7.42
C PRO A 399 -22.56 -0.72 -7.01
N LEU A 400 -23.06 -1.50 -6.03
CA LEU A 400 -22.45 -2.76 -5.61
C LEU A 400 -22.52 -3.86 -6.69
N GLY A 401 -23.42 -3.75 -7.67
CA GLY A 401 -23.53 -4.73 -8.77
C GLY A 401 -22.36 -4.73 -9.75
N ARG A 402 -21.35 -3.86 -9.59
CA ARG A 402 -20.17 -3.77 -10.47
C ARG A 402 -18.94 -4.55 -10.01
N TYR A 403 -18.86 -5.03 -8.77
CA TYR A 403 -17.61 -5.61 -8.27
C TYR A 403 -17.20 -6.88 -9.01
N GLY A 404 -18.11 -7.85 -9.16
CA GLY A 404 -17.83 -9.15 -9.76
C GLY A 404 -17.50 -9.13 -11.27
N PRO A 405 -17.19 -10.30 -11.85
CA PRO A 405 -17.09 -10.48 -13.30
C PRO A 405 -18.34 -10.00 -14.05
N HIS A 406 -18.21 -9.63 -15.32
CA HIS A 406 -19.33 -9.21 -16.17
C HIS A 406 -20.21 -10.39 -16.62
N THR A 407 -20.86 -11.05 -15.65
CA THR A 407 -21.92 -12.03 -15.88
C THR A 407 -23.21 -11.30 -16.24
N ALA A 408 -23.95 -11.77 -17.25
CA ALA A 408 -25.26 -11.19 -17.58
C ALA A 408 -26.21 -11.34 -16.37
N ARG A 409 -26.90 -10.26 -16.00
CA ARG A 409 -27.80 -10.20 -14.81
C ARG A 409 -28.98 -11.16 -14.97
N ARG A 410 -28.81 -12.39 -14.49
CA ARG A 410 -29.87 -13.39 -14.36
C ARG A 410 -30.91 -12.90 -13.35
N ILE A 411 -32.18 -13.05 -13.69
CA ILE A 411 -33.28 -12.94 -12.73
C ILE A 411 -33.42 -14.33 -12.10
N TYR A 412 -33.34 -14.40 -10.77
CA TYR A 412 -33.50 -15.64 -10.02
C TYR A 412 -34.89 -15.66 -9.38
N THR A 413 -35.56 -16.80 -9.46
CA THR A 413 -36.81 -17.06 -8.73
C THR A 413 -36.55 -17.27 -7.24
N GLU A 414 -37.59 -17.12 -6.40
CA GLU A 414 -37.48 -17.45 -4.97
C GLU A 414 -36.99 -18.89 -4.74
N GLN A 415 -37.39 -19.84 -5.60
CA GLN A 415 -36.99 -21.24 -5.47
C GLN A 415 -35.49 -21.43 -5.76
N GLU A 416 -34.94 -20.71 -6.75
CA GLU A 416 -33.50 -20.68 -6.99
C GLU A 416 -32.74 -20.00 -5.84
N ILE A 417 -33.27 -18.91 -5.28
CA ILE A 417 -32.66 -18.23 -4.12
C ILE A 417 -32.65 -19.16 -2.88
N ARG A 418 -33.73 -19.92 -2.63
CA ARG A 418 -33.77 -20.93 -1.57
C ARG A 418 -32.76 -22.05 -1.82
N ALA A 419 -32.66 -22.56 -3.05
CA ALA A 419 -31.68 -23.58 -3.44
C ALA A 419 -30.23 -23.09 -3.32
N LEU A 420 -29.94 -21.84 -3.68
CA LEU A 420 -28.62 -21.22 -3.49
C LEU A 420 -28.26 -21.09 -2.00
N ASN A 421 -29.19 -20.67 -1.14
CA ASN A 421 -28.95 -20.62 0.31
C ASN A 421 -28.73 -22.02 0.90
N GLN A 422 -29.45 -23.04 0.42
CA GLN A 422 -29.19 -24.44 0.81
C GLN A 422 -27.80 -24.90 0.34
N LYS A 423 -27.39 -24.59 -0.90
CA LYS A 423 -26.04 -24.91 -1.39
C LYS A 423 -24.96 -24.19 -0.57
N LYS A 424 -25.15 -22.91 -0.23
CA LYS A 424 -24.27 -22.13 0.65
C LYS A 424 -24.03 -22.88 1.96
N SER A 425 -25.11 -23.26 2.65
CA SER A 425 -25.03 -23.96 3.94
C SER A 425 -24.34 -25.32 3.82
N ASN A 426 -24.70 -26.12 2.80
CA ASN A 426 -24.11 -27.44 2.56
C ASN A 426 -22.61 -27.36 2.30
N VAL A 427 -22.15 -26.43 1.44
CA VAL A 427 -20.72 -26.29 1.10
C VAL A 427 -19.92 -25.69 2.27
N THR A 428 -20.48 -24.74 3.03
CA THR A 428 -19.87 -24.32 4.31
C THR A 428 -19.67 -25.52 5.24
N THR A 429 -20.69 -26.38 5.38
CA THR A 429 -20.64 -27.55 6.29
C THR A 429 -19.56 -28.54 5.84
N GLN A 430 -19.44 -28.78 4.53
CA GLN A 430 -18.37 -29.60 3.95
C GLN A 430 -16.99 -29.03 4.27
N ILE A 431 -16.73 -27.74 3.99
CA ILE A 431 -15.42 -27.11 4.25
C ILE A 431 -15.08 -27.11 5.75
N VAL A 432 -16.05 -26.84 6.62
CA VAL A 432 -15.83 -26.80 8.08
C VAL A 432 -15.51 -28.18 8.65
N ALA A 433 -16.07 -29.25 8.06
CA ALA A 433 -15.88 -30.64 8.45
C ALA A 433 -14.61 -31.32 7.90
N LEU A 434 -13.89 -30.70 6.95
CA LEU A 434 -12.62 -31.25 6.44
C LEU A 434 -11.60 -31.38 7.58
N GLU A 435 -11.03 -32.57 7.72
CA GLU A 435 -10.03 -32.89 8.76
C GLU A 435 -8.66 -32.27 8.46
N ALA A 436 -7.81 -32.14 9.49
CA ALA A 436 -6.45 -31.63 9.34
C ALA A 436 -5.52 -32.71 8.78
N ARG A 437 -4.57 -32.31 7.92
CA ARG A 437 -3.53 -33.22 7.38
C ARG A 437 -2.13 -32.72 7.67
N GLY A 438 -1.16 -33.63 7.58
CA GLY A 438 0.26 -33.32 7.84
C GLY A 438 0.91 -32.41 6.80
N ASP A 439 0.38 -32.38 5.57
CA ASP A 439 0.86 -31.50 4.50
C ASP A 439 0.56 -30.02 4.81
N PRO A 440 1.59 -29.16 4.90
CA PRO A 440 1.40 -27.73 5.15
C PRO A 440 0.71 -26.98 4.00
N VAL A 441 0.75 -27.45 2.75
CA VAL A 441 0.06 -26.78 1.61
C VAL A 441 -1.46 -26.98 1.74
N TYR A 442 -1.92 -28.22 1.86
CA TYR A 442 -3.31 -28.55 2.16
C TYR A 442 -3.78 -27.85 3.44
N GLU A 443 -3.02 -27.93 4.54
CA GLU A 443 -3.47 -27.42 5.84
C GLU A 443 -3.59 -25.88 5.87
N ALA A 444 -2.66 -25.14 5.27
CA ALA A 444 -2.79 -23.69 5.11
C ALA A 444 -4.02 -23.32 4.26
N THR A 445 -4.23 -24.05 3.16
CA THR A 445 -5.39 -23.86 2.26
C THR A 445 -6.70 -24.18 3.00
N ARG A 446 -6.74 -25.24 3.82
CA ARG A 446 -7.91 -25.68 4.58
C ARG A 446 -8.27 -24.71 5.69
N LEU A 447 -7.28 -24.23 6.45
CA LEU A 447 -7.51 -23.23 7.50
C LEU A 447 -8.01 -21.91 6.90
N CYS A 448 -7.43 -21.44 5.80
CA CYS A 448 -7.93 -20.28 5.07
C CYS A 448 -9.36 -20.48 4.55
N ALA A 449 -9.66 -21.64 3.95
CA ALA A 449 -11.01 -21.98 3.49
C ALA A 449 -12.03 -22.03 4.64
N ARG A 450 -11.65 -22.55 5.81
CA ARG A 450 -12.51 -22.59 7.01
C ARG A 450 -12.77 -21.19 7.56
N LEU A 451 -11.77 -20.32 7.62
CA LEU A 451 -11.92 -18.91 7.95
C LEU A 451 -12.88 -18.20 6.99
N TYR A 452 -12.65 -18.35 5.68
CA TYR A 452 -13.48 -17.79 4.61
C TYR A 452 -14.93 -18.31 4.66
N ALA A 453 -15.11 -19.62 4.85
CA ALA A 453 -16.43 -20.25 4.90
C ALA A 453 -17.23 -19.86 6.15
N THR A 454 -16.58 -19.69 7.30
CA THR A 454 -17.21 -19.16 8.52
C THR A 454 -17.60 -17.70 8.34
N ALA A 455 -16.74 -16.85 7.74
CA ALA A 455 -17.07 -15.45 7.45
C ALA A 455 -18.31 -15.35 6.55
N VAL A 456 -18.32 -16.13 5.46
CA VAL A 456 -19.46 -16.27 4.54
C VAL A 456 -20.72 -16.80 5.23
N HIS A 457 -20.60 -17.72 6.19
CA HIS A 457 -21.75 -18.27 6.92
C HIS A 457 -22.37 -17.25 7.88
N CYS A 458 -21.54 -16.65 8.74
CA CYS A 458 -21.94 -15.62 9.71
C CYS A 458 -22.32 -14.29 9.03
N ASN A 459 -21.88 -14.08 7.78
CA ASN A 459 -21.94 -12.80 7.06
C ASN A 459 -21.24 -11.69 7.87
N GLN A 460 -20.00 -11.97 8.29
CA GLN A 460 -19.14 -11.05 9.06
C GLN A 460 -17.86 -10.74 8.27
N PRO A 461 -17.27 -9.55 8.44
CA PRO A 461 -15.94 -9.24 7.89
C PRO A 461 -14.88 -10.28 8.31
N PHE A 462 -13.79 -10.41 7.54
CA PHE A 462 -12.77 -11.43 7.82
C PHE A 462 -12.08 -11.19 9.18
N SER A 463 -11.81 -9.92 9.52
CA SER A 463 -11.26 -9.50 10.82
C SER A 463 -12.14 -9.90 12.01
N VAL A 464 -13.43 -9.56 11.94
CA VAL A 464 -14.44 -9.92 12.94
C VAL A 464 -14.56 -11.44 13.07
N THR A 465 -14.51 -12.16 11.95
CA THR A 465 -14.59 -13.63 11.92
C THR A 465 -13.37 -14.27 12.59
N ALA A 466 -12.15 -13.76 12.33
CA ALA A 466 -10.93 -14.28 12.95
C ALA A 466 -10.87 -13.99 14.45
N ARG A 467 -11.23 -12.77 14.87
CA ARG A 467 -11.28 -12.37 16.30
C ARG A 467 -12.31 -13.19 17.09
N ASN A 468 -13.40 -13.61 16.44
CA ASN A 468 -14.44 -14.48 17.01
C ASN A 468 -14.23 -15.98 16.74
N PHE A 469 -13.13 -16.39 16.09
CA PHE A 469 -12.96 -17.78 15.67
C PHE A 469 -12.76 -18.70 16.89
N PRO A 470 -13.41 -19.88 16.99
CA PRO A 470 -13.32 -20.73 18.17
C PRO A 470 -11.88 -21.17 18.52
N THR A 471 -11.28 -20.51 19.50
CA THR A 471 -9.99 -20.87 20.09
C THR A 471 -10.17 -21.88 21.21
N GLN A 472 -9.43 -22.98 21.17
CA GLN A 472 -9.25 -23.86 22.33
C GLN A 472 -8.15 -23.29 23.23
N ARG A 473 -8.19 -23.56 24.54
CA ARG A 473 -7.17 -23.06 25.48
C ARG A 473 -5.78 -23.53 25.05
N GLY A 474 -4.87 -22.58 24.81
CA GLY A 474 -3.50 -22.85 24.37
C GLY A 474 -3.33 -23.02 22.84
N VAL A 475 -4.37 -22.79 22.05
CA VAL A 475 -4.29 -22.80 20.58
C VAL A 475 -4.32 -21.36 20.04
N SER A 476 -3.31 -20.97 19.27
CA SER A 476 -3.18 -19.63 18.66
C SER A 476 -4.35 -19.27 17.74
N SER A 477 -4.53 -17.97 17.45
CA SER A 477 -5.54 -17.49 16.49
C SER A 477 -5.42 -18.19 15.12
N ILE A 478 -6.53 -18.33 14.39
CA ILE A 478 -6.55 -19.03 13.10
C ILE A 478 -5.59 -18.41 12.07
N VAL A 479 -5.40 -17.09 12.10
CA VAL A 479 -4.44 -16.40 11.21
C VAL A 479 -2.98 -16.80 11.49
N ILE A 480 -2.65 -17.02 12.77
CA ILE A 480 -1.34 -17.53 13.22
C ILE A 480 -1.18 -19.00 12.83
N GLN A 481 -2.23 -19.81 12.92
CA GLN A 481 -2.19 -21.21 12.44
C GLN A 481 -1.94 -21.29 10.92
N ILE A 482 -2.58 -20.44 10.12
CA ILE A 482 -2.34 -20.32 8.67
C ILE A 482 -0.89 -19.90 8.41
N ARG A 483 -0.39 -18.85 9.08
CA ARG A 483 1.02 -18.40 9.00
C ARG A 483 1.99 -19.54 9.29
N ASN A 484 1.79 -20.26 10.39
CA ASN A 484 2.68 -21.35 10.82
C ASN A 484 2.65 -22.55 9.86
N CYS A 485 1.56 -22.73 9.10
CA CYS A 485 1.51 -23.71 8.03
C CYS A 485 2.20 -23.20 6.76
N LEU A 486 2.02 -21.94 6.35
CA LEU A 486 2.74 -21.35 5.22
C LEU A 486 4.26 -21.33 5.44
N LEU A 487 4.74 -20.99 6.65
CA LEU A 487 6.16 -21.04 7.05
C LEU A 487 6.79 -22.44 6.92
N ARG A 488 5.98 -23.51 6.92
CA ARG A 488 6.44 -24.90 6.68
C ARG A 488 6.49 -25.26 5.18
N THR A 489 6.24 -24.31 4.28
CA THR A 489 6.27 -24.53 2.82
C THR A 489 7.42 -23.77 2.15
N ASP A 490 7.97 -24.33 1.08
CA ASP A 490 8.85 -23.59 0.18
C ASP A 490 8.06 -22.49 -0.56
N MET A 491 8.34 -21.23 -0.21
CA MET A 491 7.78 -20.03 -0.85
C MET A 491 8.84 -19.29 -1.70
N SER A 492 10.02 -19.86 -1.92
CA SER A 492 11.11 -19.22 -2.66
C SER A 492 10.71 -18.83 -4.10
N ASN A 493 9.97 -19.71 -4.78
CA ASN A 493 9.32 -19.49 -6.07
C ASN A 493 7.80 -19.25 -5.93
N CYS A 494 7.34 -18.73 -4.78
CA CYS A 494 5.95 -18.40 -4.44
C CYS A 494 4.91 -19.44 -4.89
N TRP A 495 5.17 -20.73 -4.60
CA TRP A 495 4.31 -21.89 -4.91
C TRP A 495 4.13 -22.23 -6.40
N ASP A 496 4.89 -21.62 -7.32
CA ASP A 496 4.94 -21.99 -8.75
C ASP A 496 3.52 -21.98 -9.38
N SER A 497 3.05 -23.04 -10.03
CA SER A 497 1.69 -23.14 -10.58
C SER A 497 0.55 -22.86 -9.56
N MET A 498 0.81 -22.96 -8.25
CA MET A 498 -0.16 -22.66 -7.18
C MET A 498 -0.06 -21.24 -6.61
N VAL A 499 0.71 -20.34 -7.22
CA VAL A 499 0.83 -18.93 -6.79
C VAL A 499 -0.53 -18.21 -6.65
N GLY A 500 -1.54 -18.58 -7.43
CA GLY A 500 -2.91 -18.05 -7.30
C GLY A 500 -3.61 -18.47 -6.00
N ILE A 501 -3.29 -19.66 -5.46
CA ILE A 501 -3.75 -20.12 -4.15
C ILE A 501 -3.00 -19.40 -3.03
N LEU A 502 -1.67 -19.26 -3.16
CA LEU A 502 -0.88 -18.53 -2.17
C LEU A 502 -1.34 -17.07 -2.03
N PHE A 503 -1.58 -16.39 -3.16
CA PHE A 503 -2.09 -15.02 -3.20
C PHE A 503 -3.50 -14.91 -2.60
N TRP A 504 -4.40 -15.86 -2.88
CA TRP A 504 -5.71 -15.90 -2.23
C TRP A 504 -5.60 -16.08 -0.72
N CYS A 505 -4.74 -17.00 -0.26
CA CYS A 505 -4.49 -17.24 1.17
C CYS A 505 -3.98 -15.99 1.89
N THR A 506 -3.03 -15.26 1.30
CA THR A 506 -2.46 -14.05 1.93
C THR A 506 -3.42 -12.87 1.89
N LEU A 507 -4.22 -12.68 0.84
CA LEU A 507 -5.27 -11.67 0.78
C LEU A 507 -6.34 -11.86 1.88
N VAL A 508 -6.90 -13.08 1.99
CA VAL A 508 -7.93 -13.39 3.01
C VAL A 508 -7.35 -13.33 4.43
N THR A 509 -6.15 -13.88 4.64
CA THR A 509 -5.55 -13.93 5.99
C THR A 509 -5.02 -12.56 6.42
N GLY A 510 -4.47 -11.75 5.51
CA GLY A 510 -4.07 -10.37 5.79
C GLY A 510 -5.25 -9.49 6.18
N ALA A 511 -6.38 -9.58 5.45
CA ALA A 511 -7.63 -8.90 5.82
C ALA A 511 -8.22 -9.41 7.14
N ALA A 512 -7.99 -10.68 7.48
CA ALA A 512 -8.38 -11.26 8.75
C ALA A 512 -7.51 -10.83 9.95
N CYS A 513 -6.27 -10.39 9.70
CA CYS A 513 -5.40 -9.76 10.70
C CYS A 513 -5.71 -8.27 10.93
N ASN A 514 -6.75 -7.70 10.30
CA ASN A 514 -7.05 -6.28 10.42
C ASN A 514 -7.72 -5.94 11.76
N ASP A 515 -6.92 -5.62 12.76
CA ASP A 515 -7.36 -5.13 14.06
C ASP A 515 -7.16 -3.60 14.13
N PRO A 516 -8.19 -2.79 14.42
CA PRO A 516 -8.08 -1.32 14.37
C PRO A 516 -7.18 -0.73 15.46
N ASP A 517 -6.98 -1.49 16.54
CA ASP A 517 -6.15 -1.12 17.69
C ASP A 517 -4.77 -1.83 17.68
N ASP A 518 -4.55 -2.77 16.74
CA ASP A 518 -3.36 -3.63 16.57
C ASP A 518 -2.72 -4.11 17.91
N HIS A 519 -3.56 -4.48 18.88
CA HIS A 519 -3.14 -4.78 20.26
C HIS A 519 -2.41 -6.12 20.39
N ASP A 520 -2.75 -7.10 19.57
CA ASP A 520 -2.07 -8.39 19.52
C ASP A 520 -0.85 -8.28 18.59
N VAL A 521 0.34 -8.19 19.20
CA VAL A 521 1.63 -8.05 18.51
C VAL A 521 1.92 -9.23 17.58
N GLU A 522 1.46 -10.45 17.91
CA GLU A 522 1.67 -11.62 17.04
C GLU A 522 0.72 -11.59 15.83
N VAL A 523 -0.52 -11.12 16.01
CA VAL A 523 -1.45 -10.86 14.90
C VAL A 523 -0.95 -9.70 14.02
N LEU A 524 -0.40 -8.62 14.60
CA LEU A 524 0.23 -7.52 13.85
C LEU A 524 1.45 -8.01 13.05
N ALA A 525 2.34 -8.79 13.65
CA ALA A 525 3.46 -9.42 12.94
C ALA A 525 2.95 -10.30 11.78
N THR A 526 1.85 -11.03 12.00
CA THR A 526 1.19 -11.83 10.96
C THR A 526 0.55 -10.96 9.86
N LYS A 527 -0.07 -9.82 10.21
CA LYS A 527 -0.64 -8.81 9.30
C LYS A 527 0.42 -8.36 8.29
N LYS A 528 1.54 -7.83 8.80
CA LYS A 528 2.66 -7.33 8.00
C LYS A 528 3.30 -8.41 7.12
N TRP A 529 3.47 -9.62 7.65
CA TRP A 529 4.01 -10.77 6.91
C TRP A 529 3.11 -11.24 5.77
N MET A 530 1.79 -11.35 6.02
CA MET A 530 0.81 -11.72 5.00
C MET A 530 0.76 -10.68 3.88
N VAL A 531 0.78 -9.38 4.22
CA VAL A 531 0.81 -8.27 3.25
C VAL A 531 2.10 -8.31 2.42
N ALA A 532 3.27 -8.49 3.04
CA ALA A 532 4.55 -8.63 2.33
C ALA A 532 4.55 -9.79 1.32
N LEU A 533 3.97 -10.94 1.68
CA LEU A 533 3.87 -12.10 0.80
C LEU A 533 2.79 -11.93 -0.29
N ALA A 534 1.68 -11.24 0.00
CA ALA A 534 0.68 -10.85 -0.99
C ALA A 534 1.25 -9.90 -2.05
N ILE A 535 1.91 -8.81 -1.63
CA ILE A 535 2.58 -7.85 -2.51
C ILE A 535 3.59 -8.54 -3.42
N ARG A 536 4.36 -9.51 -2.91
CA ARG A 536 5.28 -10.29 -3.75
C ARG A 536 4.54 -11.13 -4.79
N CYS A 537 3.48 -11.83 -4.41
CA CYS A 537 2.66 -12.60 -5.36
C CYS A 537 2.02 -11.67 -6.41
N SER A 538 1.47 -10.54 -5.99
CA SER A 538 0.88 -9.51 -6.85
C SER A 538 1.89 -8.97 -7.86
N ILE A 539 3.09 -8.57 -7.43
CA ILE A 539 4.14 -8.04 -8.31
C ILE A 539 4.64 -9.10 -9.32
N LEU A 540 4.87 -10.34 -8.88
CA LEU A 540 5.28 -11.44 -9.77
C LEU A 540 4.21 -11.76 -10.83
N LEU A 541 2.93 -11.75 -10.43
CA LEU A 541 1.80 -12.04 -11.30
C LEU A 541 1.48 -10.87 -12.23
N THR A 542 1.44 -9.64 -11.75
CA THR A 542 0.83 -8.50 -12.46
C THR A 542 1.46 -8.23 -13.82
N PHE A 543 2.77 -8.40 -13.98
CA PHE A 543 3.40 -8.17 -15.29
C PHE A 543 3.07 -9.22 -16.36
N GLN A 544 2.59 -10.41 -15.98
CA GLN A 544 2.23 -11.52 -16.87
C GLN A 544 0.71 -11.76 -16.94
N HIS A 545 0.04 -11.64 -15.79
CA HIS A 545 -1.34 -12.03 -15.53
C HIS A 545 -2.15 -10.89 -14.86
N THR A 546 -1.90 -9.61 -15.20
CA THR A 546 -2.65 -8.42 -14.74
C THR A 546 -4.16 -8.68 -14.60
N ASP A 547 -4.73 -9.33 -15.62
CA ASP A 547 -6.15 -9.69 -15.76
C ASP A 547 -6.65 -10.71 -14.71
N ALA A 548 -5.79 -11.65 -14.30
CA ALA A 548 -6.06 -12.60 -13.23
C ALA A 548 -6.00 -11.94 -11.85
N VAL A 549 -5.03 -11.05 -11.64
CA VAL A 549 -4.86 -10.28 -10.39
C VAL A 549 -6.07 -9.37 -10.19
N ILE A 550 -6.41 -8.53 -11.18
CA ILE A 550 -7.59 -7.66 -11.14
C ILE A 550 -8.88 -8.44 -10.87
N ARG A 551 -9.11 -9.59 -11.53
CA ARG A 551 -10.31 -10.41 -11.30
C ARG A 551 -10.33 -11.02 -9.89
N THR A 552 -9.20 -11.54 -9.41
CA THR A 552 -9.08 -12.09 -8.05
C THR A 552 -9.44 -11.04 -7.01
N LEU A 553 -8.81 -9.86 -7.08
CA LEU A 553 -9.04 -8.75 -6.17
C LEU A 553 -10.49 -8.24 -6.22
N ARG A 554 -11.05 -8.08 -7.43
CA ARG A 554 -12.47 -7.73 -7.64
C ARG A 554 -13.43 -8.73 -7.02
N THR A 555 -13.13 -10.03 -7.09
CA THR A 555 -13.93 -11.08 -6.44
C THR A 555 -13.81 -11.00 -4.91
N VAL A 556 -12.63 -10.75 -4.32
CA VAL A 556 -12.53 -10.51 -2.86
C VAL A 556 -13.38 -9.31 -2.44
N LEU A 557 -13.26 -8.19 -3.16
CA LEU A 557 -14.02 -6.96 -2.89
C LEU A 557 -15.54 -7.17 -3.02
N ALA A 558 -16.00 -7.95 -4.01
CA ALA A 558 -17.39 -8.33 -4.15
C ALA A 558 -17.91 -9.09 -2.92
N VAL A 559 -17.13 -10.08 -2.45
CA VAL A 559 -17.44 -10.91 -1.28
C VAL A 559 -17.43 -10.08 0.00
N GLN A 560 -16.40 -9.27 0.25
CA GLN A 560 -16.39 -8.34 1.40
C GLN A 560 -17.57 -7.35 1.36
N GLY A 561 -18.02 -6.94 0.17
CA GLY A 561 -19.24 -6.16 0.00
C GLY A 561 -20.51 -6.87 0.48
N VAL A 562 -20.60 -8.21 0.32
CA VAL A 562 -21.67 -9.02 0.92
C VAL A 562 -21.51 -9.12 2.43
N LEU A 563 -20.29 -9.38 2.92
CA LEU A 563 -19.99 -9.52 4.35
C LEU A 563 -20.31 -8.25 5.14
N ARG A 564 -20.03 -7.06 4.58
CA ARG A 564 -20.40 -5.78 5.19
C ARG A 564 -21.88 -5.43 5.05
N GLY A 565 -22.54 -5.88 3.99
CA GLY A 565 -23.98 -5.64 3.76
C GLY A 565 -24.89 -6.20 4.87
N ALA A 566 -24.47 -7.27 5.55
CA ALA A 566 -25.19 -7.83 6.70
C ALA A 566 -24.94 -7.07 8.02
N ALA A 567 -23.82 -6.35 8.15
CA ALA A 567 -23.49 -5.56 9.34
C ALA A 567 -24.26 -4.22 9.41
N GLY A 568 -24.85 -3.77 8.29
CA GLY A 568 -25.60 -2.50 8.19
C GLY A 568 -26.86 -2.37 9.06
N GLY A 569 -27.18 -3.35 9.89
CA GLY A 569 -28.17 -3.22 10.98
C GLY A 569 -27.67 -2.38 12.17
N GLN A 570 -26.35 -2.16 12.29
CA GLN A 570 -25.75 -1.26 13.28
C GLN A 570 -24.65 -0.40 12.64
N GLU A 571 -25.04 0.59 11.84
CA GLU A 571 -24.16 1.73 11.56
C GLU A 571 -23.98 2.57 12.84
N VAL A 572 -23.07 2.14 13.71
CA VAL A 572 -22.48 3.05 14.70
C VAL A 572 -21.57 4.00 13.93
N TRP A 573 -22.13 5.14 13.50
CA TRP A 573 -21.36 6.25 12.97
C TRP A 573 -20.41 6.75 14.05
N ALA A 574 -19.16 6.28 14.00
CA ALA A 574 -18.06 6.83 14.74
C ALA A 574 -17.80 8.26 14.23
N HIS A 575 -18.56 9.21 14.74
CA HIS A 575 -18.36 10.64 14.51
C HIS A 575 -17.04 11.07 15.16
N THR A 576 -15.93 10.87 14.44
CA THR A 576 -14.68 11.59 14.70
C THR A 576 -14.98 13.09 14.62
N PRO A 577 -14.87 13.88 15.70
CA PRO A 577 -15.30 15.27 15.68
C PRO A 577 -14.34 16.10 14.82
N GLY A 578 -14.82 16.58 13.66
CA GLY A 578 -14.07 17.51 12.84
C GLY A 578 -13.93 18.86 13.55
N GLY A 579 -12.77 19.14 14.16
CA GLY A 579 -12.55 20.37 14.91
C GLY A 579 -11.07 20.73 15.14
N PHE A 580 -10.68 21.86 14.53
CA PHE A 580 -9.47 22.69 14.77
C PHE A 580 -8.12 22.27 14.17
#